data_AF-A0AAD5GK70-F1
#
_entry.id   AF-A0AAD5GK70-F1
#
_cell.length_a   1.000
_cell.length_b   1.000
_cell.length_c   1.000
_cell.angle_alpha   90.00
_cell.angle_beta   90.00
_cell.angle_gamma   90.00
#
_symmetry.space_group_name_H-M   'P 1'
#
loop_
_entity.id
_entity.type
_entity.pdbx_description
1 polymer ?
#
loop_
_entity_poly.entity_id
_entity_poly.type
_entity_poly.pdbx_seq_one_letter_code
_entity_poly.pdbx_strand_id
1 'polypeptide(L)' 'MAGVLGGLNTHTSNIVLAIYIATVQDLTLNIESSHCITMMETVNEELDLHVLVTMLLIEVGTVDGNT' A
#
# COMPACT_ATOMS: atom_id res chain seq x y z
N MET A 1 -13.72 -7.39 -15.21
CA MET A 1 -12.99 -6.25 -14.63
C MET A 1 -13.77 -5.77 -13.43
N ALA A 2 -13.26 -5.94 -12.21
CA ALA A 2 -13.90 -5.39 -11.02
C ALA A 2 -13.75 -3.86 -11.08
N GLY A 3 -14.83 -3.09 -10.91
CA GLY A 3 -14.82 -1.63 -10.93
C GLY A 3 -14.10 -1.03 -9.73
N VAL A 4 -12.82 -1.36 -9.58
CA VAL A 4 -11.96 -0.99 -8.46
C VAL A 4 -11.27 0.32 -8.81
N LEU A 5 -11.60 1.38 -8.07
CA LEU A 5 -10.77 2.57 -8.01
C LEU A 5 -9.66 2.32 -6.99
N GLY A 6 -8.40 2.40 -7.40
CA GLY A 6 -7.27 2.49 -6.47
C GLY A 6 -6.69 1.23 -5.85
N GLY A 7 -7.43 0.12 -5.88
CA GLY A 7 -6.99 -1.19 -5.41
C GLY A 7 -6.36 -2.05 -6.51
N LEU A 8 -5.38 -1.49 -7.24
CA LEU A 8 -4.62 -2.25 -8.25
C LEU A 8 -3.37 -2.87 -7.63
N ASN A 9 -3.57 -3.58 -6.51
CA ASN A 9 -2.53 -4.25 -5.76
C ASN A 9 -3.00 -5.65 -5.35
N THR A 10 -2.06 -6.53 -5.01
CA THR A 10 -2.38 -7.91 -4.61
C THR A 10 -2.86 -7.99 -3.16
N HIS A 11 -2.08 -7.46 -2.22
CA HIS A 11 -2.34 -7.59 -0.78
C HIS A 11 -1.84 -6.38 0.04
N THR A 12 -1.81 -5.16 -0.51
CA THR A 12 -1.25 -4.00 0.20
C THR A 12 -1.99 -3.70 1.50
N SER A 13 -3.32 -3.90 1.55
CA SER A 13 -4.12 -3.75 2.77
C SER A 13 -3.65 -4.63 3.94
N ASN A 14 -3.14 -5.84 3.66
CA ASN A 14 -2.65 -6.73 4.72
C ASN A 14 -1.29 -6.28 5.26
N ILE A 15 -0.43 -5.74 4.40
CA ILE A 15 0.90 -5.26 4.78
C ILE A 15 0.77 -3.98 5.62
N VAL A 16 -0.05 -3.03 5.15
CA VAL A 16 -0.28 -1.76 5.85
C VAL A 16 -0.95 -2.00 7.21
N LEU A 17 -1.93 -2.90 7.28
CA LEU A 17 -2.55 -3.27 8.55
C LEU A 17 -1.55 -3.86 9.55
N ALA A 18 -0.64 -4.75 9.11
CA ALA A 18 0.37 -5.33 9.99
C ALA A 18 1.31 -4.26 10.57
N ILE A 19 1.68 -3.27 9.76
CA ILE A 19 2.49 -2.13 10.21
C ILE A 19 1.70 -1.29 11.21
N TYR A 20 0.44 -0.96 10.90
CA TYR A 20 -0.40 -0.12 11.77
C TYR A 20 -0.63 -0.77 13.14
N ILE A 21 -0.81 -2.09 13.19
CA ILE A 21 -0.89 -2.83 14.45
C ILE A 21 0.43 -2.74 15.22
N ALA A 22 1.57 -2.92 14.53
CA ALA A 22 2.89 -2.92 15.17
C ALA A 22 3.29 -1.53 15.70
N THR A 23 2.86 -0.46 15.05
CA THR A 23 3.19 0.93 15.42
C THR A 23 2.05 1.65 16.14
N VAL A 24 1.04 0.91 16.61
CA VAL A 24 -0.12 1.43 17.38
C VAL A 24 -0.80 2.60 16.65
N GLN A 25 -1.05 2.43 15.36
CA GLN A 25 -1.74 3.42 14.52
C GLN A 25 -3.25 3.15 14.52
N ASP A 26 -4.03 4.08 13.96
CA ASP A 26 -5.46 3.90 13.75
C ASP A 26 -5.72 2.90 12.60
N LEU A 27 -6.32 1.76 12.95
CA LEU A 27 -6.63 0.67 12.02
C LEU A 27 -7.73 1.04 11.00
N THR A 28 -8.57 2.03 11.30
CA THR A 28 -9.65 2.47 10.40
C THR A 28 -9.10 3.14 9.15
N LEU A 29 -7.93 3.78 9.27
CA LEU A 29 -7.23 4.45 8.19
C LEU A 29 -6.65 3.49 7.15
N ASN A 30 -6.60 2.18 7.42
CA ASN A 30 -6.18 1.16 6.44
C ASN A 30 -7.02 1.17 5.16
N ILE A 31 -8.28 1.62 5.24
CA ILE A 31 -9.16 1.76 4.05
C ILE A 31 -8.56 2.78 3.07
N GLU A 32 -8.01 3.87 3.57
CA GLU A 32 -7.43 4.94 2.77
C GLU A 32 -5.97 4.66 2.42
N SER A 33 -5.18 4.19 3.40
CA SER A 33 -3.75 3.94 3.21
C SER A 33 -3.40 2.68 2.42
N SER A 34 -4.36 1.78 2.20
CA SER A 34 -4.18 0.63 1.30
C SER A 34 -4.44 0.95 -0.18
N HIS A 35 -4.75 2.21 -0.51
CA HIS A 35 -4.92 2.67 -1.89
C HIS A 35 -3.57 2.68 -2.61
N CYS A 36 -3.33 1.61 -3.36
CA CYS A 36 -2.03 1.27 -3.89
C CYS A 36 -2.14 0.71 -5.31
N ILE A 37 -1.26 1.20 -6.18
CA ILE A 37 -1.10 0.74 -7.56
C ILE A 37 0.23 0.02 -7.65
N THR A 38 0.20 -1.25 -8.07
CA THR A 38 1.40 -2.03 -8.35
C THR A 38 1.54 -2.19 -9.85
N MET A 39 2.67 -1.74 -10.41
CA MET A 39 3.02 -1.93 -11.80
C MET A 39 4.25 -2.82 -11.91
N MET A 40 4.24 -3.70 -12.91
CA MET A 40 5.34 -4.60 -13.21
C MET A 40 5.70 -4.44 -14.68
N GLU A 41 6.96 -4.13 -14.97
CA GLU A 41 7.48 -3.95 -16.31
C GLU A 41 8.78 -4.76 -16.45
N THR A 42 8.94 -5.43 -17.59
CA THR A 42 10.20 -6.11 -17.90
C THR A 42 11.20 -5.08 -18.42
N VAL A 43 12.39 -5.07 -17.83
CA VAL A 43 13.48 -4.18 -18.22
C VAL A 43 14.70 -5.03 -18.60
N ASN A 44 15.66 -4.45 -19.32
CA ASN A 44 16.87 -5.14 -19.77
C ASN A 44 16.59 -6.42 -20.59
N GLU A 45 15.87 -6.30 -21.71
CA GLU A 45 15.59 -7.44 -22.62
C GLU A 45 14.92 -8.64 -21.92
N GLU A 46 13.96 -8.38 -21.03
CA GLU A 46 13.23 -9.40 -20.25
C GLU A 46 14.07 -10.18 -19.23
N LEU A 47 15.30 -9.75 -18.96
CA LEU A 47 16.14 -10.37 -17.93
C LEU A 47 15.76 -9.93 -16.53
N ASP A 48 15.22 -8.72 -16.38
CA ASP A 48 14.89 -8.13 -15.08
C ASP A 48 13.42 -7.70 -15.02
N LEU A 49 12.82 -7.86 -13.83
CA LEU A 49 11.45 -7.42 -13.55
C LEU A 49 11.49 -6.17 -12.66
N HIS A 50 11.09 -5.04 -13.22
CA HIS A 50 10.93 -3.80 -12.47
C HIS A 50 9.53 -3.76 -11.85
N VAL A 51 9.48 -3.75 -10.52
CA VAL A 51 8.23 -3.67 -9.76
C VAL A 51 8.14 -2.30 -9.10
N LEU A 52 7.13 -1.53 -9.46
CA LEU A 52 6.81 -0.23 -8.88
C LEU A 52 5.56 -0.37 -8.01
N VAL A 53 5.62 0.17 -6.79
CA VAL A 53 4.50 0.24 -5.86
C VAL A 53 4.27 1.71 -5.52
N THR A 54 3.13 2.25 -5.95
CA THR A 54 2.74 3.64 -5.68
C THR A 54 1.59 3.66 -4.70
N MET A 55 1.82 4.24 -3.52
CA MET A 55 0.82 4.43 -2.47
C MET A 55 0.51 5.92 -2.35
N LEU A 56 -0.74 6.31 -2.58
CA LEU A 56 -1.09 7.72 -2.78
C LEU A 56 -1.60 8.42 -1.51
N LEU A 57 -2.08 7.68 -0.51
CA LEU A 57 -2.78 8.23 0.65
C LEU A 57 -2.35 7.56 1.97
N ILE A 58 -1.04 7.46 2.22
CA ILE A 58 -0.53 6.90 3.48
C ILE A 58 -0.72 7.94 4.60
N GLU A 59 -1.64 7.64 5.51
CA GLU A 59 -1.81 8.43 6.74
C GLU A 59 -1.05 7.76 7.89
N VAL A 60 0.04 8.37 8.33
CA VAL A 60 0.87 7.88 9.44
C VAL A 60 1.21 9.03 10.38
N GLY A 61 1.17 8.77 11.68
CA GLY A 61 1.54 9.72 12.73
C GLY A 61 2.60 9.14 13.64
N THR A 62 3.61 9.93 13.99
CA THR A 62 4.66 9.52 14.94
C THR A 62 4.61 10.26 16.27
N VAL A 63 3.86 11.37 16.34
CA VAL A 63 3.66 12.19 17.54
C VAL A 63 2.22 12.71 17.50
N ASP A 64 1.53 12.59 18.64
CA ASP A 64 0.11 12.86 18.88
C ASP A 64 -0.88 11.91 18.13
N GLY A 65 -1.76 11.28 18.91
CA GLY A 65 -2.63 10.16 18.52
C GLY A 65 -2.52 8.99 19.52
N ASN A 66 -3.25 7.89 19.32
CA ASN A 66 -3.23 6.69 20.19
C ASN A 66 -1.86 5.92 20.23
N THR A 67 -0.80 6.48 19.64
CA THR A 67 0.56 5.93 19.55
C THR A 67 1.29 5.87 20.88
#